data_AF-A0A9P6AQP7-F1
#
_entry.id   AF-A0A9P6AQP7-F1
#
_cell.length_a   1.000
_cell.length_b   1.000
_cell.length_c   1.000
_cell.angle_alpha   90.00
_cell.angle_beta   90.00
_cell.angle_gamma   90.00
#
_symmetry.space_group_name_H-M   'P 1'
#
loop_
_entity.id
_entity.type
_entity.pdbx_description
1 polymer ?
#
loop_
_entity_poly.entity_id
_entity_poly.type
_entity_poly.pdbx_seq_one_letter_code
_entity_poly.pdbx_strand_id
1 'polypeptide(L)'
;MMDYCWQKGKKGQYSNGHEWEDVVDYHQKVFLPAMKMHGERTRKWNNDGGEEASSGSHSDSPQRTMICETPKPYAKGEGVSLMVADFVSADYGWLHSPDGKSNAWVLLKPRKNCDDYFTNDEVLDQVTAAMDILTRYYPNEKHVLIFDNAKTHSKCLEDSLSAHHMPKGTSSPECNWGFKVNEHDVDGNLVYKSDGKVSKVFKHMGDTMFNGEPQSLYFPSNHPTHPGLFKGMVVILEEHGSMIRFSNWALCYMDAYHHGLNGKEAAWAAKKYHGHHQILTDATHEVIQELMSFKKA
;
A
#
# COMPACT_ATOMS: atom_id res chain seq x y z
N MET A 1 -17.20 2.04 36.32
CA MET A 1 -17.53 3.02 35.27
C MET A 1 -16.75 4.27 35.62
N MET A 2 -15.69 4.59 34.85
CA MET A 2 -14.94 5.83 35.07
C MET A 2 -15.56 6.91 34.19
N ASP A 3 -16.17 7.90 34.83
CA ASP A 3 -16.78 9.04 34.15
C ASP A 3 -15.69 10.08 33.87
N TYR A 4 -15.41 10.34 32.60
CA TYR A 4 -14.43 11.33 32.17
C TYR A 4 -15.13 12.69 32.04
N CYS A 5 -14.72 13.67 32.85
CA CYS A 5 -15.12 15.07 32.70
C CYS A 5 -14.03 15.86 31.99
N TRP A 6 -14.39 16.58 30.92
CA TRP A 6 -13.48 17.50 30.23
C TRP A 6 -13.07 18.64 31.15
N GLN A 7 -11.76 18.85 31.30
CA GLN A 7 -11.19 20.03 31.96
C GLN A 7 -10.33 20.78 30.95
N LYS A 8 -10.33 22.13 31.03
CA LYS A 8 -9.48 22.97 30.18
C LYS A 8 -8.02 22.84 30.64
N GLY A 9 -7.26 21.95 30.00
CA GLY A 9 -5.85 21.75 30.27
C GLY A 9 -5.03 22.98 29.86
N LYS A 10 -4.13 23.46 30.72
CA LYS A 10 -3.14 24.53 30.40
C LYS A 10 -1.96 24.04 29.56
N LYS A 11 -2.04 22.85 28.96
CA LYS A 11 -0.88 22.14 28.41
C LYS A 11 -0.91 22.18 26.88
N GLY A 12 0.24 22.50 26.31
CA GLY A 12 0.42 22.71 24.88
C GLY A 12 0.67 21.48 24.03
N GLN A 13 0.80 21.73 22.71
CA GLN A 13 1.07 20.75 21.65
C GLN A 13 2.51 20.23 21.70
N TYR A 14 2.72 18.95 21.37
CA TYR A 14 4.05 18.31 21.35
C TYR A 14 4.78 18.64 20.04
N SER A 15 6.05 19.04 20.12
CA SER A 15 6.92 19.19 18.95
C SER A 15 7.95 18.06 18.91
N ASN A 16 7.88 17.19 17.90
CA ASN A 16 8.92 16.19 17.64
C ASN A 16 10.01 16.85 16.79
N GLY A 17 11.18 17.12 17.35
CA GLY A 17 12.26 17.89 16.70
C GLY A 17 13.21 17.04 15.84
N HIS A 18 12.76 15.89 15.33
CA HIS A 18 13.60 15.00 14.54
C HIS A 18 13.02 14.83 13.13
N GLU A 19 13.48 15.66 12.21
CA GLU A 19 13.19 15.52 10.77
C GLU A 19 14.36 14.77 10.12
N TRP A 20 14.07 13.59 9.58
CA TRP A 20 15.05 12.81 8.83
C TRP A 20 15.10 13.34 7.39
N GLU A 21 16.27 13.29 6.75
CA GLU A 21 16.48 13.83 5.40
C GLU A 21 15.55 13.19 4.36
N ASP A 22 15.31 11.89 4.46
CA ASP A 22 14.37 11.15 3.60
C ASP A 22 12.91 11.58 3.79
N VAL A 23 12.51 11.91 5.01
CA VAL A 23 11.17 12.45 5.32
C VAL A 23 11.00 13.84 4.71
N VAL A 24 12.00 14.71 4.83
CA VAL A 24 11.97 16.05 4.20
C VAL A 24 11.90 15.93 2.69
N ASP A 25 12.71 15.03 2.11
CA ASP A 25 12.73 14.78 0.67
C ASP A 25 11.37 14.28 0.15
N TYR A 26 10.77 13.31 0.83
CA TYR A 26 9.43 12.82 0.48
C TYR A 26 8.38 13.94 0.62
N HIS A 27 8.44 14.71 1.71
CA HIS A 27 7.51 15.80 1.97
C HIS A 27 7.55 16.84 0.83
N GLN A 28 8.75 17.28 0.44
CA GLN A 28 8.94 18.32 -0.58
C GLN A 28 8.70 17.83 -1.99
N LYS A 29 9.16 16.62 -2.34
CA LYS A 29 9.15 16.12 -3.73
C LYS A 29 7.87 15.35 -4.08
N VAL A 30 7.15 14.80 -3.10
CA VAL A 30 5.99 13.93 -3.33
C VAL A 30 4.73 14.47 -2.68
N PHE A 31 4.74 14.67 -1.36
CA PHE A 31 3.51 15.01 -0.62
C PHE A 31 2.97 16.40 -0.97
N LEU A 32 3.79 17.45 -0.89
CA LEU A 32 3.35 18.82 -1.19
C LEU A 32 2.86 18.98 -2.64
N PRO A 33 3.56 18.45 -3.68
CA PRO A 33 3.03 18.46 -5.04
C PRO A 33 1.70 17.72 -5.20
N ALA A 34 1.52 16.56 -4.57
CA ALA A 34 0.26 15.82 -4.61
C ALA A 34 -0.88 16.61 -3.93
N MET A 35 -0.61 17.18 -2.75
CA MET A 35 -1.56 18.04 -2.03
C MET A 35 -1.95 19.27 -2.85
N LYS A 36 -1.00 19.90 -3.55
CA LYS A 36 -1.29 21.04 -4.43
C LYS A 36 -2.22 20.65 -5.58
N MET A 37 -1.96 19.52 -6.23
CA MET A 37 -2.81 19.01 -7.31
C MET A 37 -4.25 18.72 -6.85
N HIS A 38 -4.41 18.15 -5.65
CA HIS A 38 -5.74 17.97 -5.06
C HIS A 38 -6.37 19.31 -4.63
N GLY A 39 -5.56 20.21 -4.07
CA GLY A 39 -5.95 21.53 -3.62
C GLY A 39 -6.53 22.44 -4.72
N GLU A 40 -6.11 22.23 -5.97
CA GLU A 40 -6.68 22.92 -7.14
C GLU A 40 -8.13 22.47 -7.46
N ARG A 41 -8.53 21.31 -6.97
CA ARG A 41 -9.86 20.70 -7.20
C ARG A 41 -10.74 20.69 -5.95
N THR A 42 -10.25 21.22 -4.84
CA THR A 42 -11.01 21.38 -3.58
C THR A 42 -11.54 22.80 -3.45
N ARG A 43 -12.68 22.95 -2.78
CA ARG A 43 -13.21 24.27 -2.40
C ARG A 43 -12.21 25.02 -1.52
N LYS A 44 -12.13 26.33 -1.71
CA LYS A 44 -11.28 27.23 -0.93
C LYS A 44 -12.17 28.23 -0.20
N TRP A 45 -11.83 28.51 1.05
CA TRP A 45 -12.61 29.38 1.91
C TRP A 45 -11.75 30.53 2.41
N ASN A 46 -12.24 31.76 2.23
CA ASN A 46 -11.58 32.95 2.74
C ASN A 46 -11.75 33.08 4.26
N ASN A 47 -11.08 34.05 4.88
CA ASN A 47 -11.14 34.25 6.33
C ASN A 47 -12.54 34.65 6.84
N ASP A 48 -13.40 35.15 5.96
CA ASP A 48 -14.76 35.58 6.27
C ASP A 48 -15.78 34.44 6.07
N GLY A 49 -15.32 33.23 5.74
CA GLY A 49 -16.17 32.05 5.50
C GLY A 49 -16.87 32.04 4.14
N GLY A 50 -16.48 32.92 3.21
CA GLY A 50 -16.94 32.90 1.82
C GLY A 50 -16.05 32.03 0.93
N GLU A 51 -16.65 31.39 -0.08
CA GLU A 51 -15.92 30.57 -1.05
C GLU A 51 -15.06 31.46 -1.97
N GLU A 52 -13.77 31.15 -2.09
CA GLU A 52 -12.85 31.85 -3.00
C GLU A 52 -13.10 31.37 -4.43
N ALA A 53 -13.39 32.31 -5.35
CA ALA A 53 -13.52 31.98 -6.76
C ALA A 53 -12.19 31.40 -7.29
N SER A 54 -12.27 30.28 -8.01
CA SER A 54 -11.09 29.60 -8.58
C SER A 54 -10.48 30.43 -9.72
N SER A 55 -9.79 31.52 -9.41
CA SER A 55 -8.93 32.21 -10.36
C SER A 55 -7.59 31.48 -10.41
N GLY A 56 -7.29 30.87 -11.55
CA GLY A 56 -5.99 30.30 -11.84
C GLY A 56 -4.92 31.40 -11.85
N SER A 57 -4.27 31.60 -10.70
CA SER A 57 -3.02 32.33 -10.60
C SER A 57 -2.36 32.01 -9.26
N HIS A 58 -1.05 31.83 -9.31
CA HIS A 58 -0.21 31.42 -8.20
C HIS A 58 -0.40 32.31 -6.96
N SER A 59 -0.69 31.68 -5.84
CA SER A 59 -0.31 32.20 -4.53
C SER A 59 0.20 31.04 -3.68
N ASP A 60 1.44 31.16 -3.20
CA ASP A 60 1.93 30.42 -2.04
C ASP A 60 1.04 30.79 -0.86
N SER A 61 0.00 30.00 -0.63
CA SER A 61 -0.85 30.12 0.54
C SER A 61 -0.35 29.10 1.55
N PRO A 62 0.08 29.52 2.76
CA PRO A 62 0.50 28.59 3.79
C PRO A 62 -0.67 27.68 4.14
N GLN A 63 -0.42 26.36 4.17
CA GLN A 63 -1.36 25.36 4.67
C GLN A 63 -1.94 25.85 6.01
N ARG A 64 -3.25 26.18 6.02
CA ARG A 64 -3.96 26.58 7.22
C ARG A 64 -4.12 25.36 8.12
N THR A 65 -3.16 25.18 9.02
CA THR A 65 -3.41 24.46 10.27
C THR A 65 -4.22 25.42 11.15
N MET A 66 -5.39 25.00 11.62
CA MET A 66 -6.11 25.69 12.69
C MET A 66 -5.26 25.63 13.97
N ILE A 67 -4.30 26.54 14.10
CA ILE A 67 -3.52 26.73 15.33
C ILE A 67 -4.16 27.91 16.06
N CYS A 68 -5.25 27.62 16.78
CA CYS A 68 -5.73 28.53 17.79
C CYS A 68 -4.93 28.22 19.06
N GLU A 69 -4.18 29.21 19.54
CA GLU A 69 -3.24 29.16 20.69
C GLU A 69 -1.83 28.69 20.32
N THR A 70 -0.81 29.48 20.70
CA THR A 70 0.63 29.17 20.63
C THR A 70 1.06 28.47 21.92
N PRO A 71 0.99 27.14 21.98
CA PRO A 71 1.12 26.45 23.24
C PRO A 71 2.60 26.09 23.43
N LYS A 72 3.18 26.34 24.62
CA LYS A 72 4.55 25.88 24.89
C LYS A 72 4.58 24.35 24.86
N PRO A 73 5.49 23.69 24.10
CA PRO A 73 5.63 22.24 24.12
C PRO A 73 6.14 21.74 25.47
N TYR A 74 5.64 20.60 25.93
CA TYR A 74 6.07 19.95 27.17
C TYR A 74 6.42 18.48 26.93
N ALA A 75 7.24 17.89 27.79
CA ALA A 75 7.49 16.45 27.75
C ALA A 75 6.23 15.66 28.15
N LYS A 76 5.98 14.54 27.46
CA LYS A 76 4.84 13.66 27.74
C LYS A 76 5.05 12.97 29.09
N GLY A 77 4.11 13.14 30.02
CA GLY A 77 4.12 12.42 31.30
C GLY A 77 3.54 11.01 31.15
N GLU A 78 3.79 10.14 32.13
CA GLU A 78 3.33 8.74 32.18
C GLU A 78 1.82 8.57 32.50
N GLY A 79 1.00 9.57 32.19
CA GLY A 79 -0.44 9.53 32.46
C GLY A 79 -1.22 8.60 31.53
N VAL A 80 -2.43 8.24 31.95
CA VAL A 80 -3.40 7.51 31.11
C VAL A 80 -3.67 8.30 29.83
N SER A 81 -3.50 7.66 28.68
CA SER A 81 -3.82 8.24 27.37
C SER A 81 -5.19 7.80 26.88
N LEU A 82 -5.79 8.62 26.03
CA LEU A 82 -6.99 8.29 25.25
C LEU A 82 -6.65 8.56 23.79
N MET A 83 -6.95 7.62 22.90
CA MET A 83 -6.74 7.82 21.48
C MET A 83 -8.10 8.00 20.80
N VAL A 84 -8.17 9.03 19.96
CA VAL A 84 -9.33 9.39 19.16
C VAL A 84 -8.88 9.47 17.71
N ALA A 85 -9.57 8.77 16.82
CA ALA A 85 -9.40 8.87 15.38
C ALA A 85 -10.71 9.36 14.76
N ASP A 86 -10.62 10.29 13.82
CA ASP A 86 -11.76 10.83 13.08
C ASP A 86 -11.29 11.51 11.77
N PHE A 87 -12.23 11.80 10.87
CA PHE A 87 -11.99 12.55 9.65
C PHE A 87 -12.56 13.97 9.75
N VAL A 88 -11.86 14.92 9.15
CA VAL A 88 -12.29 16.32 9.10
C VAL A 88 -12.15 16.87 7.67
N SER A 89 -13.13 17.64 7.25
CA SER A 89 -13.14 18.39 5.99
C SER A 89 -13.43 19.86 6.26
N ALA A 90 -12.93 20.75 5.40
CA ALA A 90 -13.29 22.17 5.44
C ALA A 90 -14.79 22.40 5.20
N ASP A 91 -15.44 21.51 4.46
CA ASP A 91 -16.83 21.67 4.03
C ASP A 91 -17.84 21.10 5.04
N TYR A 92 -17.46 20.02 5.72
CA TYR A 92 -18.36 19.27 6.61
C TYR A 92 -17.98 19.37 8.09
N GLY A 93 -16.79 19.91 8.40
CA GLY A 93 -16.19 19.77 9.72
C GLY A 93 -15.83 18.31 10.01
N TRP A 94 -16.02 17.88 11.26
CA TRP A 94 -15.89 16.47 11.65
C TRP A 94 -16.91 15.61 10.88
N LEU A 95 -16.47 14.46 10.38
CA LEU A 95 -17.27 13.65 9.47
C LEU A 95 -18.41 12.93 10.20
N HIS A 96 -19.54 13.62 10.27
CA HIS A 96 -20.79 13.13 10.82
C HIS A 96 -21.88 13.14 9.74
N SER A 97 -22.83 12.22 9.84
CA SER A 97 -24.05 12.29 9.06
C SER A 97 -24.81 13.58 9.41
N PRO A 98 -25.38 14.31 8.43
CA PRO A 98 -26.20 15.50 8.66
C PRO A 98 -27.38 15.29 9.62
N ASP A 99 -27.89 14.07 9.77
CA ASP A 99 -28.96 13.72 10.71
C ASP A 99 -28.46 13.37 12.13
N GLY A 100 -27.15 13.41 12.36
CA GLY A 100 -26.50 13.11 13.63
C GLY A 100 -26.53 11.64 14.07
N LYS A 101 -26.91 10.69 13.19
CA LYS A 101 -27.08 9.27 13.55
C LYS A 101 -25.84 8.40 13.34
N SER A 102 -24.88 8.87 12.54
CA SER A 102 -23.67 8.14 12.18
C SER A 102 -22.45 9.06 12.21
N ASN A 103 -21.30 8.51 12.59
CA ASN A 103 -20.01 9.20 12.60
C ASN A 103 -18.89 8.23 12.24
N ALA A 104 -17.75 8.77 11.78
CA ALA A 104 -16.52 8.01 11.56
C ALA A 104 -15.57 8.07 12.78
N TRP A 105 -16.10 8.45 13.95
CA TRP A 105 -15.33 8.67 15.15
C TRP A 105 -15.05 7.35 15.86
N VAL A 106 -13.77 7.07 16.14
CA VAL A 106 -13.35 5.91 16.92
C VAL A 106 -12.66 6.36 18.20
N LEU A 107 -13.12 5.79 19.32
CA LEU A 107 -12.59 6.02 20.65
C LEU A 107 -11.87 4.77 21.17
N LEU A 108 -10.54 4.82 21.21
CA LEU A 108 -9.72 3.75 21.77
C LEU A 108 -9.37 4.08 23.21
N LYS A 109 -9.93 3.26 24.11
CA LYS A 109 -9.61 3.30 25.53
C LYS A 109 -8.54 2.23 25.77
N PRO A 110 -7.26 2.60 25.97
CA PRO A 110 -6.25 1.61 26.31
C PRO A 110 -6.67 0.89 27.60
N ARG A 111 -6.78 -0.45 27.55
CA ARG A 111 -7.01 -1.27 28.76
C ARG A 111 -5.83 -1.16 29.73
N LYS A 112 -5.97 -1.77 30.91
CA LYS A 112 -5.07 -1.70 32.08
C LYS A 112 -3.57 -1.94 31.78
N ASN A 113 -3.21 -2.51 30.63
CA ASN A 113 -1.83 -2.74 30.19
C ASN A 113 -1.37 -1.87 29.00
N CYS A 114 -2.20 -0.94 28.50
CA CYS A 114 -1.89 -0.11 27.32
C CYS A 114 -1.58 -0.89 26.04
N ASP A 115 -2.04 -2.14 25.92
CA ASP A 115 -1.71 -3.06 24.82
C ASP A 115 -2.62 -2.91 23.58
N ASP A 116 -3.66 -2.08 23.66
CA ASP A 116 -4.62 -1.92 22.56
C ASP A 116 -4.12 -0.83 21.60
N TYR A 117 -3.42 -1.26 20.55
CA TYR A 117 -3.08 -0.42 19.39
C TYR A 117 -4.28 -0.30 18.45
N PHE A 118 -4.39 0.82 17.73
CA PHE A 118 -5.37 0.94 16.65
C PHE A 118 -5.02 -0.05 15.53
N THR A 119 -5.81 -1.12 15.43
CA THR A 119 -5.55 -2.22 14.50
C THR A 119 -5.94 -1.84 13.08
N ASN A 120 -5.44 -2.58 12.10
CA ASN A 120 -5.85 -2.37 10.71
C ASN A 120 -7.34 -2.69 10.49
N ASP A 121 -7.89 -3.67 11.21
CA ASP A 121 -9.31 -3.99 11.13
C ASP A 121 -10.16 -2.81 11.62
N GLU A 122 -9.78 -2.17 12.74
CA GLU A 122 -10.47 -0.97 13.22
C GLU A 122 -10.30 0.23 12.27
N VAL A 123 -9.16 0.35 11.57
CA VAL A 123 -8.98 1.34 10.49
C VAL A 123 -9.95 1.05 9.34
N LEU A 124 -10.07 -0.22 8.92
CA LEU A 124 -10.99 -0.62 7.85
C LEU A 124 -12.45 -0.34 8.23
N ASP A 125 -12.85 -0.66 9.46
CA ASP A 125 -14.18 -0.38 9.98
C ASP A 125 -14.47 1.13 9.99
N GLN A 126 -13.51 1.94 10.48
CA GLN A 126 -13.62 3.39 10.49
C GLN A 126 -13.80 3.97 9.08
N VAL A 127 -12.97 3.50 8.14
CA VAL A 127 -13.00 3.96 6.74
C VAL A 127 -14.28 3.53 6.04
N THR A 128 -14.78 2.33 6.34
CA THR A 128 -16.06 1.85 5.81
C THR A 128 -17.21 2.74 6.29
N ALA A 129 -17.26 3.06 7.59
CA ALA A 129 -18.25 3.99 8.13
C ALA A 129 -18.16 5.39 7.51
N ALA A 130 -16.93 5.89 7.28
CA ALA A 130 -16.71 7.15 6.58
C ALA A 130 -17.25 7.09 5.14
N MET A 131 -16.94 6.04 4.38
CA MET A 131 -17.41 5.84 3.02
C MET A 131 -18.93 5.73 2.93
N ASP A 132 -19.57 5.07 3.89
CA ASP A 132 -21.04 4.96 3.97
C ASP A 132 -21.69 6.34 4.17
N ILE A 133 -21.14 7.17 5.05
CA ILE A 133 -21.62 8.55 5.25
C ILE A 133 -21.44 9.36 3.96
N LEU A 134 -20.25 9.31 3.35
CA LEU A 134 -19.93 10.09 2.16
C LEU A 134 -20.79 9.68 0.96
N THR A 135 -20.98 8.38 0.75
CA THR A 135 -21.79 7.85 -0.35
C THR A 135 -23.27 8.19 -0.17
N ARG A 136 -23.77 8.18 1.07
CA ARG A 136 -25.18 8.43 1.34
C ARG A 136 -25.55 9.91 1.29
N TYR A 137 -24.76 10.78 1.89
CA TYR A 137 -25.11 12.19 2.07
C TYR A 137 -24.44 13.12 1.06
N TYR A 138 -23.31 12.70 0.47
CA TYR A 138 -22.53 13.49 -0.48
C TYR A 138 -22.18 12.70 -1.77
N PRO A 139 -23.17 12.05 -2.43
CA PRO A 139 -22.92 11.13 -3.56
C PRO A 139 -22.37 11.81 -4.82
N ASN A 140 -22.60 13.12 -4.97
CA ASN A 140 -22.22 13.88 -6.16
C ASN A 140 -20.82 14.49 -6.06
N GLU A 141 -20.12 14.27 -4.95
CA GLU A 141 -18.80 14.82 -4.68
C GLU A 141 -17.74 13.72 -4.80
N LYS A 142 -16.52 14.11 -5.20
CA LYS A 142 -15.36 13.21 -5.23
C LYS A 142 -14.59 13.38 -3.93
N HIS A 143 -14.53 12.33 -3.14
CA HIS A 143 -13.88 12.34 -1.83
C HIS A 143 -12.45 11.82 -1.93
N VAL A 144 -11.52 12.51 -1.25
CA VAL A 144 -10.12 12.09 -1.10
C VAL A 144 -9.83 11.96 0.39
N LEU A 145 -9.66 10.73 0.87
CA LEU A 145 -9.24 10.45 2.24
C LEU A 145 -7.71 10.47 2.32
N ILE A 146 -7.17 11.25 3.25
CA ILE A 146 -5.72 11.44 3.42
C ILE A 146 -5.33 10.88 4.78
N PHE A 147 -4.34 9.99 4.79
CA PHE A 147 -3.76 9.40 6.00
C PHE A 147 -2.30 9.80 6.13
N ASP A 148 -1.76 9.68 7.33
CA ASP A 148 -0.33 9.67 7.52
C ASP A 148 0.28 8.31 7.08
N ASN A 149 1.60 8.18 7.19
CA ASN A 149 2.30 6.96 6.82
C ASN A 149 2.44 5.97 8.00
N ALA A 150 1.49 5.95 8.93
CA ALA A 150 1.49 4.95 9.99
C ALA A 150 1.39 3.54 9.38
N LYS A 151 2.17 2.59 9.92
CA LYS A 151 2.24 1.21 9.41
C LYS A 151 0.87 0.52 9.30
N THR A 152 -0.07 0.91 10.16
CA THR A 152 -1.45 0.39 10.19
C THR A 152 -2.27 0.81 8.97
N HIS A 153 -2.00 1.98 8.38
CA HIS A 153 -2.67 2.47 7.18
C HIS A 153 -2.11 1.85 5.89
N SER A 154 -0.87 1.38 5.90
CA SER A 154 -0.23 0.71 4.74
C SER A 154 -0.19 -0.81 4.87
N LYS A 155 -0.91 -1.39 5.85
CA LYS A 155 -0.95 -2.84 6.04
C LYS A 155 -1.67 -3.47 4.84
N CYS A 156 -1.02 -4.45 4.19
CA CYS A 156 -1.67 -5.29 3.20
C CYS A 156 -2.65 -6.27 3.87
N LEU A 157 -3.51 -6.93 3.09
CA LEU A 157 -4.36 -8.00 3.62
C LEU A 157 -3.51 -9.05 4.33
N GLU A 158 -4.07 -9.66 5.38
CA GLU A 158 -3.34 -10.58 6.26
C GLU A 158 -2.67 -11.73 5.50
N ASP A 159 -3.27 -12.19 4.40
CA ASP A 159 -2.80 -13.26 3.52
C ASP A 159 -2.11 -12.78 2.24
N SER A 160 -1.79 -11.48 2.14
CA SER A 160 -1.13 -10.91 0.97
C SER A 160 0.29 -11.45 0.79
N LEU A 161 0.65 -11.68 -0.48
CA LEU A 161 1.98 -12.14 -0.86
C LEU A 161 3.04 -11.02 -0.70
N SER A 162 4.14 -11.33 0.00
CA SER A 162 5.35 -10.51 0.00
C SER A 162 6.37 -11.05 -1.00
N ALA A 163 6.41 -10.48 -2.21
CA ALA A 163 7.31 -10.93 -3.27
C ALA A 163 8.79 -10.87 -2.89
N HIS A 164 9.20 -9.89 -2.08
CA HIS A 164 10.59 -9.71 -1.65
C HIS A 164 11.17 -10.88 -0.84
N HIS A 165 10.31 -11.67 -0.19
CA HIS A 165 10.72 -12.74 0.71
C HIS A 165 10.39 -14.14 0.18
N MET A 166 9.94 -14.25 -1.08
CA MET A 166 9.58 -15.53 -1.69
C MET A 166 10.81 -16.44 -1.83
N PRO A 167 10.75 -17.67 -1.30
CA PRO A 167 11.76 -18.69 -1.57
C PRO A 167 11.84 -19.01 -3.05
N LYS A 168 13.07 -19.14 -3.56
CA LYS A 168 13.32 -19.55 -4.94
C LYS A 168 12.78 -20.97 -5.22
N GLY A 169 13.11 -21.91 -4.34
CA GLY A 169 12.72 -23.32 -4.45
C GLY A 169 11.47 -23.65 -3.66
N THR A 170 10.89 -24.82 -3.95
CA THR A 170 9.80 -25.41 -3.17
C THR A 170 10.19 -25.54 -1.70
N SER A 171 9.27 -25.17 -0.81
CA SER A 171 9.51 -25.29 0.63
C SER A 171 9.56 -26.74 1.09
N SER A 172 10.17 -26.99 2.25
CA SER A 172 10.17 -28.30 2.89
C SER A 172 9.01 -28.44 3.88
N PRO A 173 8.60 -29.68 4.23
CA PRO A 173 7.59 -29.90 5.26
C PRO A 173 7.95 -29.31 6.63
N GLU A 174 9.25 -29.27 6.96
CA GLU A 174 9.75 -28.75 8.24
C GLU A 174 9.70 -27.21 8.31
N CYS A 175 9.90 -26.56 7.16
CA CYS A 175 9.99 -25.10 7.04
C CYS A 175 9.15 -24.62 5.86
N ASN A 176 7.83 -24.88 5.92
CA ASN A 176 6.93 -24.39 4.89
C ASN A 176 6.88 -22.85 4.93
N TRP A 177 6.90 -22.21 3.75
CA TRP A 177 6.83 -20.76 3.67
C TRP A 177 5.39 -20.30 3.79
N GLY A 178 5.17 -19.31 4.64
CA GLY A 178 3.88 -18.98 5.21
C GLY A 178 4.01 -17.82 6.19
N PHE A 179 2.93 -17.52 6.89
CA PHE A 179 2.97 -16.64 8.05
C PHE A 179 2.24 -17.29 9.22
N LYS A 180 2.60 -16.86 10.43
CA LYS A 180 2.01 -17.36 11.68
C LYS A 180 1.19 -16.24 12.29
N VAL A 181 -0.12 -16.43 12.35
CA VAL A 181 -1.04 -15.48 12.99
C VAL A 181 -1.35 -15.92 14.41
N ASN A 182 -1.71 -14.96 15.26
CA ASN A 182 -2.23 -15.27 16.57
C ASN A 182 -3.55 -16.06 16.43
N GLU A 183 -3.65 -17.14 17.18
CA GLU A 183 -4.84 -17.97 17.22
C GLU A 183 -5.90 -17.30 18.11
N HIS A 184 -7.15 -17.27 17.62
CA HIS A 184 -8.29 -16.73 18.34
C HIS A 184 -9.33 -17.84 18.57
N ASP A 185 -10.02 -17.79 19.70
CA ASP A 185 -11.12 -18.70 20.02
C ASP A 185 -12.42 -18.31 19.29
N VAL A 186 -13.50 -19.06 19.54
CA VAL A 186 -14.82 -18.81 18.95
C VAL A 186 -15.42 -17.45 19.31
N ASP A 187 -14.95 -16.85 20.41
CA ASP A 187 -15.40 -15.55 20.90
C ASP A 187 -14.47 -14.41 20.44
N GLY A 188 -13.44 -14.72 19.66
CA GLY A 188 -12.47 -13.75 19.13
C GLY A 188 -11.37 -13.34 20.12
N ASN A 189 -11.17 -14.09 21.21
CA ASN A 189 -10.09 -13.81 22.18
C ASN A 189 -8.82 -14.60 21.84
N LEU A 190 -7.66 -14.06 22.20
CA LEU A 190 -6.36 -14.72 21.99
C LEU A 190 -6.28 -16.06 22.75
N VAL A 191 -5.89 -17.11 22.04
CA VAL A 191 -5.59 -18.41 22.65
C VAL A 191 -4.16 -18.40 23.19
N TYR A 192 -3.97 -18.85 24.43
CA TYR A 192 -2.67 -18.95 25.06
C TYR A 192 -2.26 -20.42 25.24
N LYS A 193 -0.97 -20.69 25.05
CA LYS A 193 -0.36 -21.99 25.35
C LYS A 193 -0.19 -22.15 26.87
N SER A 194 0.10 -23.37 27.30
CA SER A 194 0.36 -23.69 28.72
C SER A 194 1.54 -22.94 29.34
N ASP A 195 2.43 -22.38 28.52
CA ASP A 195 3.57 -21.55 28.93
C ASP A 195 3.22 -20.04 29.07
N GLY A 196 1.95 -19.67 28.86
CA GLY A 196 1.47 -18.29 28.91
C GLY A 196 1.77 -17.45 27.66
N LYS A 197 2.37 -18.02 26.61
CA LYS A 197 2.58 -17.32 25.33
C LYS A 197 1.37 -17.47 24.43
N VAL A 198 1.11 -16.44 23.61
CA VAL A 198 0.05 -16.47 22.59
C VAL A 198 0.31 -17.61 21.61
N SER A 199 -0.72 -18.45 21.40
CA SER A 199 -0.71 -19.50 20.41
C SER A 199 -0.73 -18.90 19.01
N LYS A 200 -0.01 -19.55 18.09
CA LYS A 200 0.07 -19.11 16.71
C LYS A 200 -0.22 -20.25 15.76
N VAL A 201 -1.12 -20.01 14.83
CA VAL A 201 -1.48 -20.94 13.76
C VAL A 201 -0.78 -20.52 12.47
N PHE A 202 -0.29 -21.51 11.72
CA PHE A 202 0.29 -21.28 10.41
C PHE A 202 -0.81 -21.05 9.38
N LYS A 203 -0.67 -20.02 8.54
CA LYS A 203 -1.58 -19.71 7.45
C LYS A 203 -0.83 -19.63 6.12
N HIS A 204 -1.50 -20.10 5.08
CA HIS A 204 -1.09 -19.92 3.70
C HIS A 204 -1.41 -18.49 3.26
N MET A 205 -0.58 -17.95 2.38
CA MET A 205 -0.95 -16.77 1.59
C MET A 205 -2.10 -17.12 0.66
N GLY A 206 -2.92 -16.11 0.37
CA GLY A 206 -3.98 -16.22 -0.63
C GLY A 206 -3.41 -16.46 -2.03
N ASP A 207 -4.26 -17.02 -2.89
CA ASP A 207 -3.94 -17.15 -4.30
C ASP A 207 -3.75 -15.76 -4.93
N THR A 208 -2.85 -15.67 -5.91
CA THR A 208 -2.63 -14.43 -6.67
C THR A 208 -3.38 -14.46 -7.99
N MET A 209 -3.28 -13.41 -8.81
CA MET A 209 -3.85 -13.39 -10.15
C MET A 209 -2.74 -13.30 -11.18
N PHE A 210 -2.80 -14.16 -12.20
CA PHE A 210 -1.90 -14.11 -13.36
C PHE A 210 -2.71 -14.22 -14.65
N ASN A 211 -2.57 -13.24 -15.55
CA ASN A 211 -3.35 -13.13 -16.80
C ASN A 211 -4.87 -13.23 -16.63
N GLY A 212 -5.40 -12.77 -15.49
CA GLY A 212 -6.84 -12.81 -15.19
C GLY A 212 -7.31 -14.12 -14.57
N GLU A 213 -6.44 -15.11 -14.40
CA GLU A 213 -6.74 -16.39 -13.77
C GLU A 213 -6.13 -16.49 -12.37
N PRO A 214 -6.79 -17.17 -11.41
CA PRO A 214 -6.20 -17.45 -10.10
C PRO A 214 -4.94 -18.30 -10.22
N GLN A 215 -3.86 -17.85 -9.58
CA GLN A 215 -2.59 -18.55 -9.49
C GLN A 215 -2.38 -19.03 -8.05
N SER A 216 -2.45 -20.34 -7.85
CA SER A 216 -2.17 -20.90 -6.53
C SER A 216 -0.69 -20.93 -6.21
N LEU A 217 -0.36 -20.47 -5.00
CA LEU A 217 1.00 -20.39 -4.49
C LEU A 217 1.48 -21.69 -3.83
N TYR A 218 0.54 -22.56 -3.47
CA TYR A 218 0.80 -23.81 -2.75
C TYR A 218 0.38 -24.99 -3.62
N PHE A 219 1.04 -26.12 -3.42
CA PHE A 219 0.56 -27.37 -3.98
C PHE A 219 -0.73 -27.82 -3.27
N PRO A 220 -1.64 -28.50 -3.97
CA PRO A 220 -2.87 -28.99 -3.36
C PRO A 220 -2.55 -30.04 -2.28
N SER A 221 -3.44 -30.21 -1.31
CA SER A 221 -3.23 -31.14 -0.18
C SER A 221 -3.07 -32.61 -0.58
N ASN A 222 -3.51 -32.98 -1.79
CA ASN A 222 -3.37 -34.32 -2.36
C ASN A 222 -2.16 -34.44 -3.31
N HIS A 223 -1.25 -33.46 -3.35
CA HIS A 223 -0.08 -33.52 -4.23
C HIS A 223 0.83 -34.70 -3.84
N PRO A 224 1.29 -35.52 -4.79
CA PRO A 224 1.97 -36.79 -4.50
C PRO A 224 3.30 -36.62 -3.75
N THR A 225 4.01 -35.51 -3.97
CA THR A 225 5.36 -35.29 -3.42
C THR A 225 5.49 -34.08 -2.50
N HIS A 226 4.56 -33.13 -2.58
CA HIS A 226 4.67 -31.81 -1.94
C HIS A 226 3.32 -31.30 -1.40
N PRO A 227 2.51 -32.12 -0.70
CA PRO A 227 1.16 -31.75 -0.32
C PRO A 227 1.14 -30.49 0.56
N GLY A 228 0.44 -29.44 0.13
CA GLY A 228 0.29 -28.20 0.88
C GLY A 228 1.55 -27.34 1.00
N LEU A 229 2.66 -27.70 0.34
CA LEU A 229 3.90 -26.93 0.42
C LEU A 229 3.86 -25.72 -0.52
N PHE A 230 4.51 -24.65 -0.13
CA PHE A 230 4.72 -23.50 -1.01
C PHE A 230 5.59 -23.90 -2.21
N LYS A 231 5.13 -23.57 -3.41
CA LYS A 231 5.72 -24.02 -4.68
C LYS A 231 7.14 -23.52 -4.90
N GLY A 232 7.44 -22.30 -4.45
CA GLY A 232 8.67 -21.60 -4.81
C GLY A 232 8.52 -20.83 -6.12
N MET A 233 9.34 -19.79 -6.29
CA MET A 233 9.29 -18.92 -7.49
C MET A 233 9.55 -19.70 -8.78
N VAL A 234 10.44 -20.69 -8.77
CA VAL A 234 10.80 -21.45 -9.99
C VAL A 234 9.58 -22.17 -10.56
N VAL A 235 8.89 -22.95 -9.73
CA VAL A 235 7.70 -23.71 -10.15
C VAL A 235 6.60 -22.77 -10.64
N ILE A 236 6.35 -21.66 -9.92
CA ILE A 236 5.33 -20.67 -10.33
C ILE A 236 5.69 -20.05 -11.71
N LEU A 237 6.96 -19.71 -11.94
CA LEU A 237 7.41 -19.15 -13.22
C LEU A 237 7.39 -20.17 -14.37
N GLU A 238 7.59 -21.46 -14.06
CA GLU A 238 7.46 -22.58 -15.01
C GLU A 238 6.00 -22.79 -15.39
N GLU A 239 5.07 -22.79 -14.43
CA GLU A 239 3.62 -22.85 -14.67
C GLU A 239 3.16 -21.73 -15.61
N HIS A 240 3.81 -20.56 -15.53
CA HIS A 240 3.51 -19.40 -16.38
C HIS A 240 4.20 -19.42 -17.75
N GLY A 241 5.16 -20.32 -17.97
CA GLY A 241 6.03 -20.31 -19.14
C GLY A 241 6.95 -19.08 -19.23
N SER A 242 7.04 -18.27 -18.17
CA SER A 242 7.80 -17.01 -18.15
C SER A 242 9.30 -17.25 -18.26
N MET A 243 9.81 -18.28 -17.60
CA MET A 243 11.24 -18.62 -17.65
C MET A 243 11.64 -19.09 -19.05
N ILE A 244 10.81 -19.91 -19.72
CA ILE A 244 11.03 -20.36 -21.10
C ILE A 244 11.03 -19.16 -22.06
N ARG A 245 10.05 -18.26 -21.93
CA ARG A 245 9.96 -17.06 -22.78
C ARG A 245 11.15 -16.13 -22.56
N PHE A 246 11.57 -15.92 -21.31
CA PHE A 246 12.75 -15.12 -20.99
C PHE A 246 14.03 -15.72 -21.55
N SER A 247 14.25 -17.03 -21.37
CA SER A 247 15.42 -17.73 -21.91
C SER A 247 15.45 -17.65 -23.44
N ASN A 248 14.33 -17.89 -24.11
CA ASN A 248 14.23 -17.81 -25.57
C ASN A 248 14.51 -16.38 -26.07
N TRP A 249 13.99 -15.38 -25.36
CA TRP A 249 14.21 -13.97 -25.67
C TRP A 249 15.68 -13.59 -25.47
N ALA A 250 16.30 -13.98 -24.36
CA ALA A 250 17.71 -13.72 -24.09
C ALA A 250 18.63 -14.41 -25.10
N LEU A 251 18.34 -15.65 -25.50
CA LEU A 251 19.11 -16.38 -26.52
C LEU A 251 19.10 -15.65 -27.87
N CYS A 252 17.96 -15.12 -28.29
CA CYS A 252 17.85 -14.34 -29.53
C CYS A 252 18.71 -13.06 -29.47
N TYR A 253 18.77 -12.38 -28.31
CA TYR A 253 19.66 -11.22 -28.13
C TYR A 253 21.13 -11.60 -28.12
N MET A 254 21.50 -12.69 -27.44
CA MET A 254 22.89 -13.17 -27.41
C MET A 254 23.37 -13.55 -28.81
N ASP A 255 22.53 -14.23 -29.58
CA ASP A 255 22.80 -14.57 -30.98
C ASP A 255 22.93 -13.31 -31.87
N ALA A 256 22.10 -12.30 -31.63
CA ALA A 256 22.20 -11.00 -32.30
C ALA A 256 23.58 -10.34 -32.06
N TYR A 257 24.04 -10.36 -30.81
CA TYR A 257 25.34 -9.83 -30.44
C TYR A 257 26.50 -10.64 -31.04
N HIS A 258 26.36 -11.96 -31.14
CA HIS A 258 27.32 -12.81 -31.83
C HIS A 258 27.45 -12.49 -33.32
N HIS A 259 26.37 -12.03 -33.97
CA HIS A 259 26.38 -11.55 -35.36
C HIS A 259 26.80 -10.07 -35.50
N GLY A 260 27.26 -9.42 -34.43
CA GLY A 260 27.79 -8.05 -34.45
C GLY A 260 26.73 -6.94 -34.43
N LEU A 261 25.47 -7.26 -34.11
CA LEU A 261 24.39 -6.29 -34.04
C LEU A 261 24.48 -5.43 -32.77
N ASN A 262 24.12 -4.16 -32.85
CA ASN A 262 24.04 -3.30 -31.66
C ASN A 262 22.68 -3.46 -30.95
N GLY A 263 22.51 -2.82 -29.78
CA GLY A 263 21.30 -2.98 -28.97
C GLY A 263 19.98 -2.59 -29.66
N LYS A 264 19.99 -1.62 -30.57
CA LYS A 264 18.78 -1.24 -31.34
C LYS A 264 18.45 -2.29 -32.40
N GLU A 265 19.46 -2.80 -33.08
CA GLU A 265 19.33 -3.87 -34.09
C GLU A 265 18.91 -5.19 -33.47
N ALA A 266 19.52 -5.57 -32.35
CA ALA A 266 19.16 -6.77 -31.59
C ALA A 266 17.70 -6.72 -31.12
N ALA A 267 17.24 -5.58 -30.63
CA ALA A 267 15.84 -5.42 -30.22
C ALA A 267 14.87 -5.50 -31.40
N TRP A 268 15.23 -4.92 -32.54
CA TRP A 268 14.44 -5.05 -33.76
C TRP A 268 14.39 -6.50 -34.25
N ALA A 269 15.54 -7.19 -34.26
CA ALA A 269 15.66 -8.58 -34.69
C ALA A 269 14.85 -9.52 -33.80
N ALA A 270 14.96 -9.37 -32.47
CA ALA A 270 14.18 -10.16 -31.50
C ALA A 270 12.67 -9.97 -31.67
N LYS A 271 12.22 -8.77 -32.06
CA LYS A 271 10.81 -8.49 -32.37
C LYS A 271 10.39 -9.08 -33.72
N LYS A 272 11.29 -9.09 -34.71
CA LYS A 272 11.01 -9.59 -36.07
C LYS A 272 10.99 -11.12 -36.13
N TYR A 273 11.92 -11.77 -35.45
CA TYR A 273 12.07 -13.23 -35.40
C TYR A 273 11.43 -13.84 -34.14
N HIS A 274 10.35 -13.23 -33.64
CA HIS A 274 9.69 -13.63 -32.40
C HIS A 274 9.32 -15.13 -32.43
N GLY A 275 9.93 -15.92 -31.55
CA GLY A 275 9.73 -17.38 -31.46
C GLY A 275 10.90 -18.23 -31.98
N HIS A 276 11.89 -17.63 -32.64
CA HIS A 276 13.14 -18.29 -33.03
C HIS A 276 14.26 -17.97 -32.04
N HIS A 277 15.12 -18.95 -31.75
CA HIS A 277 16.26 -18.78 -30.83
C HIS A 277 17.53 -18.28 -31.53
N GLN A 278 17.52 -18.23 -32.86
CA GLN A 278 18.62 -17.80 -33.72
C GLN A 278 18.08 -16.82 -34.76
N ILE A 279 18.86 -15.79 -35.04
CA ILE A 279 18.68 -14.88 -36.15
C ILE A 279 19.31 -15.53 -37.39
N LEU A 280 18.71 -15.29 -38.56
CA LEU A 280 19.27 -15.82 -39.82
C LEU A 280 20.74 -15.37 -39.97
N THR A 281 21.62 -16.28 -40.38
CA THR A 281 23.06 -16.01 -40.58
C THR A 281 23.35 -14.85 -41.53
N ASP A 282 22.41 -14.56 -42.43
CA ASP A 282 22.53 -13.50 -43.44
C ASP A 282 22.13 -12.11 -42.89
N ALA A 283 21.66 -12.05 -41.64
CA ALA A 283 21.22 -10.81 -40.99
C ALA A 283 22.40 -10.07 -40.36
N THR A 284 23.19 -9.41 -41.20
CA THR A 284 24.29 -8.52 -40.78
C THR A 284 23.78 -7.12 -40.41
N HIS A 285 24.64 -6.34 -39.75
CA HIS A 285 24.37 -4.93 -39.40
C HIS A 285 23.80 -4.12 -40.58
N GLU A 286 24.41 -4.26 -41.77
CA GLU A 286 24.02 -3.53 -42.99
C GLU A 286 22.60 -3.91 -43.47
N VAL A 287 22.28 -5.19 -43.50
CA VAL A 287 20.96 -5.71 -43.91
C VAL A 287 19.87 -5.27 -42.93
N ILE A 288 20.16 -5.30 -41.62
CA ILE A 288 19.18 -4.88 -40.60
C ILE A 288 18.98 -3.35 -40.61
N GLN A 289 20.04 -2.57 -40.81
CA GLN A 289 19.94 -1.11 -40.98
C GLN A 289 19.05 -0.75 -42.19
N GLU A 290 19.26 -1.43 -43.32
CA GLU A 290 18.46 -1.26 -44.52
C GLU A 290 16.98 -1.59 -44.27
N LEU A 291 16.69 -2.77 -43.69
CA LEU A 291 15.31 -3.19 -43.35
C LEU A 291 14.63 -2.28 -42.32
N MET A 292 15.38 -1.73 -41.37
CA MET A 292 14.86 -0.74 -40.42
C MET A 292 14.53 0.60 -41.09
N SER A 293 15.29 1.00 -42.12
CA SER A 293 15.05 2.24 -42.86
C SER A 293 13.76 2.19 -43.70
N PHE A 294 13.46 1.04 -44.32
CA PHE A 294 12.23 0.82 -45.09
C PHE A 294 10.95 0.85 -44.25
N LYS A 295 11.04 0.63 -42.94
CA LYS A 295 9.91 0.68 -42.00
C LYS A 295 9.57 2.09 -41.50
N LYS A 296 10.42 3.08 -41.78
CA LYS A 296 10.23 4.50 -41.40
C LYS A 296 9.60 5.35 -42.53
N ALA A 297 9.45 4.80 -43.73
CA ALA A 297 8.71 5.38 -44.85
C ALA A 297 7.25 4.89 -44.84
#